data_AF-A0A7C2KBZ4-F1
#
_entry.id   AF-A0A7C2KBZ4-F1
#
_cell.length_a   1.000
_cell.length_b   1.000
_cell.length_c   1.000
_cell.angle_alpha   90.00
_cell.angle_beta   90.00
_cell.angle_gamma   90.00
#
_symmetry.space_group_name_H-M   'P 1'
#
loop_
_entity.id
_entity.type
_entity.pdbx_description
1 polymer ?
#
loop_
_entity_poly.entity_id
_entity_poly.type
_entity_poly.pdbx_seq_one_letter_code
_entity_poly.pdbx_strand_id
1 'polypeptide(L)' 'MTFLIIGLIMVVIGVIFLRRSIKAHDKEGKIGSIGLIMAGVIVMLFFGIFYRMLTIYGP' A
#
# COMPACT_ATOMS: atom_id res chain seq x y z
N MET A 1 -6.18 13.59 -1.42
CA MET A 1 -4.80 13.78 -0.89
C MET A 1 -4.50 12.85 0.29
N THR A 2 -5.29 12.86 1.38
CA THR A 2 -5.04 12.05 2.60
C THR A 2 -4.91 10.54 2.36
N PHE A 3 -5.71 9.98 1.45
CA PHE A 3 -5.69 8.54 1.16
C PHE A 3 -4.43 8.05 0.42
N LEU A 4 -3.83 8.90 -0.42
CA LEU A 4 -2.53 8.58 -1.05
C LEU A 4 -1.42 8.51 0.02
N ILE A 5 -1.47 9.41 1.00
CA ILE A 5 -0.53 9.43 2.12
C ILE A 5 -0.70 8.17 2.98
N ILE A 6 -1.95 7.78 3.28
CA ILE A 6 -2.24 6.55 4.04
C ILE A 6 -1.74 5.31 3.29
N GLY A 7 -2.00 5.22 1.98
CA GLY A 7 -1.45 4.14 1.15
C GLY A 7 0.07 4.11 1.18
N LEU A 8 0.72 5.27 1.13
CA LEU A 8 2.18 5.38 1.19
C LEU A 8 2.74 4.90 2.51
N ILE A 9 2.11 5.30 3.62
CA ILE A 9 2.46 4.85 4.96
C ILE A 9 2.31 3.32 5.06
N MET A 10 1.23 2.75 4.55
CA MET A 10 1.03 1.29 4.54
C MET A 10 2.14 0.55 3.78
N VAL A 11 2.54 1.06 2.60
CA VAL A 11 3.63 0.46 1.81
C VAL A 11 4.96 0.56 2.56
N VAL A 12 5.28 1.72 3.13
CA VAL A 12 6.52 1.93 3.89
C VAL A 12 6.59 0.99 5.09
N ILE A 13 5.51 0.90 5.88
CA ILE A 13 5.43 -0.02 7.02
C ILE A 13 5.55 -1.47 6.57
N GLY A 14 4.85 -1.86 5.49
CA GLY A 14 4.92 -3.20 4.94
C GLY A 14 6.33 -3.59 4.47
N VAL A 15 7.07 -2.66 3.86
CA VAL A 15 8.47 -2.89 3.46
C VAL A 15 9.39 -3.04 4.68
N ILE A 16 9.20 -2.22 5.72
CA ILE A 16 9.97 -2.34 6.97
C ILE A 16 9.73 -3.70 7.62
N PHE A 17 8.48 -4.12 7.72
CA PHE A 17 8.11 -5.43 8.26
C PHE A 17 8.63 -6.59 7.40
N LEU A 18 8.54 -6.48 6.08
CA LEU A 18 9.07 -7.49 5.16
C LEU A 18 10.58 -7.69 5.36
N ARG A 19 11.34 -6.60 5.50
CA ARG A 19 12.78 -6.67 5.79
C ARG A 19 13.07 -7.36 7.13
N ARG A 20 12.24 -7.12 8.15
CA ARG A 20 12.37 -7.78 9.47
C ARG A 20 12.02 -9.27 9.39
N SER A 21 10.89 -9.63 8.78
CA SER A 21 10.49 -11.05 8.66
C SER A 21 11.46 -11.88 7.82
N ILE A 22 12.05 -11.30 6.76
CA ILE A 22 13.10 -11.99 5.99
C ILE A 22 14.30 -12.31 6.86
N LYS A 23 14.76 -11.35 7.69
CA LYS A 23 15.86 -11.58 8.64
C LYS A 23 15.52 -12.60 9.72
N ALA A 24 14.27 -12.62 10.17
CA ALA A 24 13.79 -13.55 11.19
C ALA A 24 13.45 -14.95 10.64
N HIS A 25 13.59 -15.19 9.32
CA HIS A 25 13.13 -16.41 8.64
C HIS A 25 11.65 -16.75 8.90
N ASP A 26 10.85 -15.74 9.25
CA ASP A 26 9.42 -15.88 9.55
C ASP A 26 8.62 -15.85 8.24
N LYS A 27 8.10 -17.03 7.87
CA LYS A 27 7.31 -17.22 6.65
C LYS A 27 5.94 -16.56 6.75
N GLU A 28 5.32 -16.54 7.93
CA GLU A 28 3.99 -15.96 8.12
C GLU A 28 4.06 -14.44 8.05
N GLY A 29 5.01 -13.83 8.75
CA GLY A 29 5.23 -12.39 8.68
C GLY A 29 5.65 -11.93 7.29
N LYS A 30 6.37 -12.75 6.50
CA LYS A 30 6.68 -12.46 5.09
C LYS A 30 5.41 -12.37 4.24
N ILE A 31 4.49 -13.33 4.38
CA ILE A 31 3.22 -13.34 3.63
C ILE A 31 2.34 -12.16 4.06
N GLY A 32 2.21 -11.92 5.38
CA GLY A 32 1.45 -10.78 5.90
C GLY A 32 1.99 -9.43 5.42
N SER A 33 3.32 -9.28 5.37
CA SER A 33 3.96 -8.05 4.88
C SER A 33 3.73 -7.82 3.39
N ILE A 34 3.80 -8.88 2.57
CA ILE A 34 3.51 -8.81 1.14
C ILE A 34 2.03 -8.44 0.92
N GLY A 35 1.11 -9.03 1.69
CA GLY A 35 -0.31 -8.68 1.65
C GLY A 35 -0.56 -7.21 2.01
N LEU A 36 0.12 -6.70 3.04
CA LEU A 36 0.01 -5.30 3.46
C LEU A 36 0.51 -4.33 2.38
N ILE A 37 1.63 -4.65 1.72
CA ILE A 37 2.16 -3.87 0.59
C ILE A 37 1.16 -3.87 -0.57
N MET A 38 0.63 -5.04 -0.94
CA MET A 38 -0.38 -5.14 -2.01
C MET A 38 -1.62 -4.31 -1.70
N ALA A 39 -2.15 -4.39 -0.47
CA ALA A 39 -3.30 -3.60 -0.06
C ALA A 39 -3.03 -2.10 -0.17
N GLY A 40 -1.84 -1.64 0.27
CA GLY A 40 -1.43 -0.23 0.14
C GLY A 40 -1.37 0.24 -1.32
N VAL A 41 -0.82 -0.59 -2.22
CA VAL A 41 -0.77 -0.29 -3.66
C VAL A 41 -2.16 -0.26 -4.29
N ILE A 42 -3.04 -1.19 -3.93
CA ILE A 42 -4.43 -1.22 -4.43
C ILE A 42 -5.17 0.05 -4.00
N VAL A 43 -5.04 0.46 -2.74
CA VAL A 43 -5.66 1.69 -2.22
C VAL A 43 -5.15 2.92 -2.97
N MET A 44 -3.84 2.99 -3.25
CA MET A 44 -3.27 4.08 -4.05
C MET A 44 -3.83 4.11 -5.48
N LEU A 45 -3.90 2.96 -6.15
CA LEU A 45 -4.39 2.87 -7.52
C LEU A 45 -5.88 3.22 -7.59
N PHE A 46 -6.70 2.71 -6.67
CA PHE A 46 -8.12 3.06 -6.59
C PHE A 46 -8.30 4.56 -6.42
N PHE A 47 -7.59 5.17 -5.47
CA PHE A 47 -7.68 6.62 -5.26
C PHE A 47 -7.12 7.43 -6.42
N GLY A 48 -6.03 6.97 -7.04
CA GLY A 48 -5.44 7.63 -8.21
C GLY A 48 -6.39 7.63 -9.41
N ILE A 49 -7.04 6.50 -9.68
CA ILE A 49 -8.03 6.37 -10.75
C ILE A 49 -9.27 7.20 -10.42
N PHE A 50 -9.80 7.12 -9.20
CA PHE A 50 -10.97 7.91 -8.78
C PHE A 50 -10.72 9.41 -8.87
N TYR A 51 -9.59 9.91 -8.34
CA TYR A 51 -9.25 11.33 -8.44
C TYR A 51 -9.09 11.77 -9.90
N ARG A 52 -8.40 10.98 -10.72
CA ARG A 52 -8.23 11.29 -12.14
C ARG A 52 -9.56 11.30 -12.88
N MET A 53 -10.47 10.38 -12.56
CA MET A 53 -11.82 10.34 -13.13
C MET A 53 -12.65 11.56 -12.68
N LEU A 54 -12.57 11.96 -11.41
CA LEU A 54 -13.19 13.18 -10.87
C LEU A 54 -12.60 14.47 -11.47
N THR A 55 -11.35 14.47 -11.89
CA THR A 55 -10.70 15.67 -12.46
C THR A 55 -10.93 15.78 -13.97
N ILE A 56 -11.13 14.65 -14.66
CA ILE A 56 -11.39 14.61 -16.11
C ILE A 56 -12.89 14.70 -16.44
N TYR A 57 -13.74 14.11 -15.60
CA TYR A 57 -15.21 14.04 -15.78
C TYR A 57 -15.99 14.80 -14.70
N GLY A 58 -15.32 15.48 -13.79
CA GLY A 58 -15.97 16.42 -12.87
C GLY A 58 -16.39 17.68 -13.61
N PRO A 59 -17.52 18.30 -13.25
CA PRO A 59 -18.05 19.51 -13.88
C PRO A 59 -17.09 20.70 -13.79
#